data_AF-A0A1E7NE07-F1
#
_entry.id   AF-A0A1E7NE07-F1
#
_cell.length_a   1.000
_cell.length_b   1.000
_cell.length_c   1.000
_cell.angle_alpha   90.00
_cell.angle_beta   90.00
_cell.angle_gamma   90.00
#
_symmetry.space_group_name_H-M   'P 1'
#
loop_
_entity.id
_entity.type
_entity.pdbx_description
1 polymer ?
#
loop_
_entity_poly.entity_id
_entity_poly.type
_entity_poly.pdbx_seq_one_letter_code
_entity_poly.pdbx_strand_id
1 'polypeptide(L)'
;MTTPPLSWLPLPLLSPAERAEDEPASESDDQALDPVQLAALHRGRDAGEAAAAWVRELAGRQNDERHALALEHAAAGIERASHQEVIPGGDGQLAEELRYALAADVLLGATHTGTMPDLAPGERMPLVAVCALAAAMPSCVLGDLPRELTLLSDQLDAATAAGRATTTATGCAG
;
A
#
# COMPACT_ATOMS: atom_id res chain seq x y z
N MET A 1 -74.66 -34.92 -0.81
CA MET A 1 -74.01 -33.64 -1.15
C MET A 1 -72.54 -33.79 -0.77
N THR A 2 -71.70 -34.30 -1.68
CA THR A 2 -70.91 -33.57 -2.70
C THR A 2 -69.73 -32.80 -2.09
N THR A 3 -68.55 -33.43 -2.14
CA THR A 3 -67.27 -32.73 -2.39
C THR A 3 -67.32 -32.06 -3.76
N PRO A 4 -66.56 -30.97 -3.97
CA PRO A 4 -65.36 -31.15 -4.80
C PRO A 4 -64.08 -30.53 -4.20
N PRO A 5 -62.91 -31.06 -4.60
CA PRO A 5 -61.59 -30.56 -4.23
C PRO A 5 -61.16 -29.40 -5.14
N LEU A 6 -60.44 -28.41 -4.60
CA LEU A 6 -59.72 -27.44 -5.43
C LEU A 6 -58.35 -28.01 -5.79
N SER A 7 -58.36 -28.65 -6.95
CA SER A 7 -57.37 -28.65 -8.03
C SER A 7 -55.96 -28.14 -7.70
N TRP A 8 -55.02 -29.09 -7.69
CA TRP A 8 -53.62 -28.86 -8.02
C TRP A 8 -53.53 -28.34 -9.46
N LEU A 9 -52.91 -27.17 -9.66
CA LEU A 9 -52.46 -26.73 -10.97
C LEU A 9 -50.98 -27.07 -11.13
N PRO A 10 -50.57 -27.65 -12.29
CA PRO A 10 -49.18 -27.99 -12.55
C PRO A 10 -48.38 -26.73 -12.89
N LEU A 11 -47.23 -26.56 -12.24
CA LEU A 11 -46.20 -25.63 -12.71
C LEU A 11 -45.70 -26.10 -14.08
N PRO A 12 -45.62 -25.23 -15.10
CA PRO A 12 -45.05 -25.61 -16.38
C PRO A 12 -43.54 -25.86 -16.21
N LEU A 13 -43.17 -27.13 -16.33
CA LEU A 13 -41.85 -27.56 -16.76
C LEU A 13 -41.55 -26.93 -18.12
N LEU A 14 -40.61 -25.99 -18.15
CA LEU A 14 -39.92 -25.57 -19.36
C LEU A 14 -38.42 -25.79 -19.15
N SER A 15 -37.93 -26.91 -19.68
CA SER A 15 -36.58 -26.99 -20.24
C SER A 15 -36.76 -27.06 -21.76
N PRO A 16 -36.00 -26.29 -22.53
CA PRO A 16 -34.72 -26.79 -23.05
C PRO A 16 -33.62 -25.71 -22.96
N ALA A 17 -32.38 -26.05 -22.60
CA ALA A 17 -31.37 -26.40 -23.60
C ALA A 17 -31.38 -25.48 -24.82
N GLU A 18 -30.97 -24.22 -24.68
CA GLU A 18 -30.51 -23.32 -25.76
C GLU A 18 -30.07 -21.94 -25.20
N ARG A 19 -29.08 -21.94 -24.30
CA ARG A 19 -28.17 -20.80 -24.20
C ARG A 19 -26.77 -21.32 -24.40
N ALA A 20 -26.48 -21.61 -25.67
CA ALA A 20 -25.14 -21.39 -26.20
C ALA A 20 -24.94 -19.87 -26.22
N GLU A 21 -24.55 -19.32 -25.08
CA GLU A 21 -23.52 -18.30 -25.12
C GLU A 21 -22.34 -19.01 -24.48
N ASP A 22 -21.45 -19.51 -25.34
CA ASP A 22 -20.05 -19.67 -24.98
C ASP A 22 -19.65 -18.35 -24.32
N GLU A 23 -19.72 -18.28 -22.99
CA GLU A 23 -18.85 -17.38 -22.27
C GLU A 23 -17.47 -17.71 -22.80
N PRO A 24 -16.73 -16.76 -23.39
CA PRO A 24 -15.33 -17.01 -23.64
C PRO A 24 -14.80 -17.38 -22.26
N ALA A 25 -14.36 -18.64 -22.14
CA ALA A 25 -13.58 -19.09 -21.00
C ALA A 25 -12.61 -17.95 -20.76
N SER A 26 -12.74 -17.28 -19.60
CA SER A 26 -11.77 -16.27 -19.23
C SER A 26 -10.46 -17.00 -19.26
N GLU A 27 -9.71 -16.82 -20.34
CA GLU A 27 -8.29 -16.99 -20.36
C GLU A 27 -7.86 -16.06 -19.24
N SER A 28 -7.79 -16.62 -18.04
CA SER A 28 -6.86 -16.19 -17.02
C SER A 28 -5.54 -16.34 -17.72
N ASP A 29 -5.22 -15.32 -18.51
CA ASP A 29 -3.89 -15.02 -18.97
C ASP A 29 -3.09 -14.99 -17.66
N ASP A 30 -2.50 -16.13 -17.31
CA ASP A 30 -1.32 -16.22 -16.46
C ASP A 30 -0.24 -15.46 -17.24
N GLN A 31 -0.44 -14.15 -17.34
CA GLN A 31 0.41 -13.26 -18.10
C GLN A 31 1.62 -13.11 -17.21
N ALA A 32 2.59 -13.97 -17.48
CA ALA A 32 3.91 -13.86 -16.90
C ALA A 32 4.34 -12.39 -17.04
N LEU A 33 4.60 -11.74 -15.90
CA LEU A 33 4.98 -10.33 -15.87
C LEU A 33 6.13 -10.10 -16.84
N ASP A 34 6.03 -9.05 -17.63
CA ASP A 34 7.12 -8.73 -18.53
C ASP A 34 8.38 -8.34 -17.71
N PRO A 35 9.59 -8.50 -18.27
CA PRO A 35 10.83 -8.21 -17.53
C PRO A 35 10.95 -6.76 -17.03
N VAL A 36 10.30 -5.81 -17.69
CA VAL A 36 10.34 -4.38 -17.33
C VAL A 36 9.44 -4.12 -16.12
N GLN A 37 8.24 -4.71 -16.10
CA GLN A 37 7.35 -4.73 -14.94
C GLN A 37 8.03 -5.38 -13.73
N LEU A 38 8.65 -6.54 -13.91
CA LEU A 38 9.34 -7.23 -12.84
C LEU A 38 10.51 -6.38 -12.28
N ALA A 39 11.29 -5.74 -13.14
CA ALA A 39 12.36 -4.84 -12.72
C ALA A 39 11.83 -3.63 -11.93
N ALA A 40 10.70 -3.04 -12.36
CA ALA A 40 10.07 -1.94 -11.65
C ALA A 40 9.54 -2.38 -10.26
N LEU A 41 8.94 -3.57 -10.15
CA LEU A 41 8.49 -4.13 -8.87
C LEU A 41 9.64 -4.37 -7.90
N HIS A 42 10.74 -4.95 -8.39
CA HIS A 42 11.96 -5.11 -7.58
C HIS A 42 12.51 -3.77 -7.12
N ARG A 43 12.55 -2.79 -8.02
CA ARG A 43 13.01 -1.44 -7.70
C ARG A 43 12.15 -0.75 -6.64
N GLY A 44 10.82 -0.87 -6.73
CA GLY A 44 9.88 -0.38 -5.74
C GLY A 44 10.10 -1.01 -4.37
N ARG A 45 10.25 -2.34 -4.35
CA ARG A 45 10.58 -3.09 -3.15
C ARG A 45 11.89 -2.62 -2.50
N ASP A 46 12.97 -2.53 -3.27
CA ASP A 46 14.29 -2.15 -2.76
C ASP A 46 14.27 -0.72 -2.17
N ALA A 47 13.60 0.21 -2.86
CA ALA A 47 13.42 1.59 -2.36
C ALA A 47 12.62 1.61 -1.05
N GLY A 48 11.54 0.81 -0.98
CA GLY A 48 10.71 0.68 0.22
C GLY A 48 11.45 0.08 1.41
N GLU A 49 12.23 -0.98 1.19
CA GLU A 49 13.07 -1.59 2.24
C GLU A 49 14.10 -0.59 2.79
N ALA A 50 14.75 0.18 1.91
CA ALA A 50 15.71 1.21 2.31
C ALA A 50 15.07 2.36 3.11
N ALA A 51 13.89 2.80 2.68
CA ALA A 51 13.10 3.83 3.35
C ALA A 51 12.59 3.35 4.72
N ALA A 52 12.07 2.13 4.81
CA ALA A 52 11.62 1.55 6.06
C ALA A 52 12.77 1.36 7.05
N ALA A 53 13.94 0.90 6.59
CA ALA A 53 15.13 0.80 7.43
C ALA A 53 15.49 2.16 8.05
N TRP A 54 15.43 3.24 7.26
CA TRP A 54 15.65 4.59 7.79
C TRP A 54 14.62 4.97 8.86
N VAL A 55 13.33 4.71 8.63
CA VAL A 55 12.28 5.02 9.61
C VAL A 55 12.46 4.23 10.91
N ARG A 56 12.92 2.98 10.85
CA ARG A 56 13.28 2.20 12.06
C ARG A 56 14.46 2.80 12.82
N GLU A 57 15.44 3.36 12.12
CA GLU A 57 16.51 4.14 12.77
C GLU A 57 15.95 5.36 13.49
N LEU A 58 14.94 6.05 12.93
CA LEU A 58 14.26 7.14 13.61
C LEU A 58 13.51 6.64 14.87
N ALA A 59 12.85 5.49 14.76
CA ALA A 59 12.11 4.85 15.85
C ALA A 59 13.03 4.49 17.03
N GLY A 60 14.18 3.90 16.76
CA GLY A 60 15.17 3.51 17.77
C GLY A 60 15.79 4.68 18.55
N ARG A 61 15.63 5.93 18.08
CA ARG A 61 16.07 7.14 18.79
C ARG A 61 15.00 7.74 19.69
N GLN A 62 13.75 7.29 19.59
CA GLN A 62 12.66 7.86 20.37
C GLN A 62 12.74 7.40 21.83
N ASN A 63 12.61 8.35 22.75
CA ASN A 63 12.50 8.07 24.19
C ASN A 63 11.05 7.74 24.62
N ASP A 64 10.06 8.19 23.85
CA ASP A 64 8.65 7.86 24.05
C ASP A 64 8.29 6.62 23.23
N GLU A 65 7.86 5.55 23.93
CA GLU A 65 7.49 4.27 23.33
C GLU A 65 6.36 4.39 22.30
N ARG A 66 5.42 5.35 22.48
CA ARG A 66 4.31 5.55 21.53
C ARG A 66 4.81 6.11 20.21
N HIS A 67 5.77 7.03 20.26
CA HIS A 67 6.41 7.57 19.06
C HIS A 67 7.26 6.50 18.37
N ALA A 68 8.01 5.70 19.14
CA ALA A 68 8.76 4.57 18.60
C ALA A 68 7.83 3.59 17.87
N LEU A 69 6.73 3.18 18.51
CA LEU A 69 5.75 2.25 17.94
C LEU A 69 5.06 2.80 16.69
N ALA A 70 4.70 4.09 16.69
CA ALA A 70 4.10 4.73 15.51
C ALA A 70 5.06 4.72 14.31
N LEU A 71 6.35 4.99 14.53
CA LEU A 71 7.37 4.93 13.48
C LEU A 71 7.63 3.49 13.01
N GLU A 72 7.63 2.51 13.91
CA GLU A 72 7.75 1.09 13.53
C GLU A 72 6.56 0.62 12.68
N HIS A 73 5.34 1.00 13.05
CA HIS A 73 4.16 0.74 12.23
C HIS A 73 4.24 1.40 10.86
N ALA A 74 4.78 2.63 10.80
CA ALA A 74 5.03 3.32 9.54
C ALA A 74 6.05 2.57 8.68
N ALA A 75 7.16 2.12 9.26
CA ALA A 75 8.19 1.37 8.56
C ALA A 75 7.64 0.06 7.98
N ALA A 76 6.89 -0.70 8.78
CA ALA A 76 6.20 -1.90 8.30
C ALA A 76 5.19 -1.57 7.18
N GLY A 77 4.50 -0.43 7.32
CA GLY A 77 3.56 0.03 6.31
C GLY A 77 4.23 0.41 4.99
N ILE A 78 5.40 1.07 5.04
CA ILE A 78 6.18 1.42 3.86
C ILE A 78 6.58 0.17 3.08
N GLU A 79 7.17 -0.84 3.75
CA GLU A 79 7.57 -2.11 3.09
C GLU A 79 6.38 -2.83 2.46
N ARG A 80 5.24 -2.83 3.15
CA ARG A 80 4.03 -3.47 2.67
C ARG A 80 3.48 -2.75 1.44
N ALA A 81 3.37 -1.41 1.50
CA ALA A 81 2.83 -0.60 0.41
C ALA A 81 3.73 -0.60 -0.84
N SER A 82 5.05 -0.72 -0.68
CA SER A 82 6.01 -0.72 -1.79
C SER A 82 6.20 -2.08 -2.46
N HIS A 83 5.60 -3.15 -1.92
CA HIS A 83 5.81 -4.51 -2.40
C HIS A 83 4.51 -5.33 -2.44
N GLN A 84 3.90 -5.60 -1.29
CA GLN A 84 2.78 -6.54 -1.19
C GLN A 84 1.46 -5.97 -1.72
N GLU A 85 1.31 -4.64 -1.67
CA GLU A 85 0.10 -3.95 -2.13
C GLU A 85 0.21 -3.47 -3.58
N VAL A 86 1.38 -3.60 -4.22
CA VAL A 86 1.56 -3.31 -5.65
C VAL A 86 1.24 -4.57 -6.45
N ILE A 87 -0.04 -4.81 -6.66
CA ILE A 87 -0.55 -6.01 -7.35
C ILE A 87 -0.94 -5.63 -8.78
N PRO A 88 -0.20 -6.06 -9.83
CA PRO A 88 -0.57 -5.81 -11.21
C PRO A 88 -2.00 -6.31 -11.50
N GLY A 89 -2.84 -5.43 -12.07
CA GLY A 89 -4.27 -5.72 -12.29
C GLY A 89 -5.17 -5.57 -11.06
N GLY A 90 -4.63 -5.15 -9.91
CA GLY A 90 -5.38 -4.80 -8.71
C GLY A 90 -6.15 -3.48 -8.81
N ASP A 91 -6.87 -3.13 -7.74
CA ASP A 91 -7.67 -1.90 -7.67
C ASP A 91 -6.87 -0.66 -7.22
N GLY A 92 -5.58 -0.85 -6.92
CA GLY A 92 -4.66 0.18 -6.45
C GLY A 92 -5.05 0.83 -5.13
N GLN A 93 -5.96 0.20 -4.36
CA GLN A 93 -6.41 0.69 -3.07
C GLN A 93 -5.54 0.17 -1.95
N LEU A 94 -5.30 1.06 -0.99
CA LEU A 94 -4.59 0.72 0.23
C LEU A 94 -5.59 0.37 1.32
N ALA A 95 -5.34 -0.76 2.01
CA ALA A 95 -6.09 -1.14 3.20
C ALA A 95 -6.18 0.02 4.22
N GLU A 96 -7.29 0.15 4.93
CA GLU A 96 -7.55 1.29 5.82
C GLU A 96 -6.52 1.40 6.93
N GLU A 97 -6.14 0.26 7.51
CA GLU A 97 -5.13 0.18 8.55
C GLU A 97 -3.77 0.71 8.06
N LEU A 98 -3.46 0.45 6.79
CA LEU A 98 -2.21 0.84 6.18
C LEU A 98 -2.21 2.32 5.77
N ARG A 99 -3.35 2.84 5.29
CA ARG A 99 -3.54 4.29 5.11
C ARG A 99 -3.37 5.04 6.43
N TYR A 100 -3.91 4.49 7.51
CA TYR A 100 -3.80 5.08 8.84
C TYR A 100 -2.35 5.09 9.34
N ALA A 101 -1.63 3.98 9.20
CA ALA A 101 -0.23 3.88 9.62
C ALA A 101 0.71 4.86 8.90
N LEU A 102 0.37 5.25 7.66
CA LEU A 102 1.15 6.18 6.84
C LEU A 102 0.68 7.65 6.95
N ALA A 103 -0.37 7.91 7.74
CA ALA A 103 -0.95 9.25 7.84
C ALA A 103 -0.07 10.20 8.67
N ALA A 104 0.19 11.39 8.14
CA ALA A 104 1.12 12.35 8.74
C ALA A 104 0.71 12.83 10.14
N ASP A 105 -0.60 12.95 10.40
CA ASP A 105 -1.14 13.35 11.69
C ASP A 105 -0.94 12.28 12.77
N VAL A 106 -0.96 11.00 12.38
CA VAL A 106 -0.61 9.86 13.24
C VAL A 106 0.89 9.87 13.56
N LEU A 107 1.73 10.04 12.53
CA LEU A 107 3.20 10.00 12.66
C LEU A 107 3.77 11.17 13.47
N LEU A 108 3.21 12.36 13.29
CA LEU A 108 3.66 13.58 13.97
C LEU A 108 2.96 13.77 15.33
N GLY A 109 2.23 12.77 15.82
CA GLY A 109 1.67 12.73 17.17
C GLY A 109 0.49 13.67 17.41
N ALA A 110 -0.07 14.29 16.35
CA ALA A 110 -1.18 15.23 16.46
C ALA A 110 -2.46 14.56 17.00
N THR A 111 -2.65 13.27 16.70
CA THR A 111 -3.85 12.50 17.08
C THR A 111 -3.71 11.67 18.36
N HIS A 112 -2.50 11.36 18.83
CA HIS A 112 -2.30 10.32 19.86
C HIS A 112 -1.52 10.76 21.10
N THR A 113 -0.54 11.63 20.94
CA THR A 113 0.40 11.98 22.02
C THR A 113 0.30 13.45 22.41
N GLY A 114 -0.24 14.29 21.53
CA GLY A 114 -0.29 15.75 21.73
C GLY A 114 1.08 16.41 21.64
N THR A 115 2.11 15.64 21.28
CA THR A 115 3.50 16.07 21.13
C THR A 115 4.12 15.42 19.90
N MET A 116 5.00 16.15 19.23
CA MET A 116 5.73 15.61 18.08
C MET A 116 6.81 14.61 18.54
N PRO A 117 7.13 13.59 17.72
CA PRO A 117 8.31 12.76 17.94
C PRO A 117 9.58 13.62 17.95
N ASP A 118 10.61 13.15 18.66
CA ASP A 118 11.91 13.81 18.73
C ASP A 118 12.67 13.60 17.41
N LEU A 119 12.32 14.45 16.45
CA LEU A 119 12.87 14.51 15.10
C LEU A 119 13.39 15.91 14.85
N ALA A 120 14.56 16.01 14.21
CA ALA A 120 15.06 17.28 13.72
C ALA A 120 14.11 17.86 12.66
N PRO A 121 14.02 19.20 12.50
CA PRO A 121 13.17 19.81 11.48
C PRO A 121 13.42 19.26 10.06
N GLY A 122 14.68 18.93 9.73
CA GLY A 122 15.06 18.33 8.45
C GLY A 122 14.71 16.84 8.29
N GLU A 123 14.27 16.15 9.36
CA GLU A 123 13.84 14.75 9.31
C GLU A 123 12.32 14.62 9.14
N ARG A 124 11.55 15.59 9.67
CA ARG A 124 10.07 15.55 9.67
C ARG A 124 9.47 15.58 8.27
N MET A 125 9.92 16.51 7.42
CA MET A 125 9.36 16.65 6.08
C MET A 125 9.72 15.46 5.17
N PRO A 126 10.98 14.97 5.17
CA PRO A 126 11.30 13.71 4.48
C PRO A 126 10.50 12.51 4.96
N LEU A 127 10.22 12.39 6.27
CA LEU A 127 9.39 11.31 6.79
C LEU A 127 7.97 11.36 6.21
N VAL A 128 7.34 12.53 6.23
CA VAL A 128 6.01 12.73 5.63
C VAL A 128 6.02 12.42 4.14
N ALA A 129 7.04 12.87 3.42
CA ALA A 129 7.18 12.58 1.99
C ALA A 129 7.34 11.09 1.70
N VAL A 130 8.18 10.39 2.47
CA VAL A 130 8.37 8.93 2.36
C VAL A 130 7.05 8.18 2.55
N CYS A 131 6.29 8.51 3.60
CA CYS A 131 5.01 7.85 3.86
C CYS A 131 3.96 8.13 2.77
N ALA A 132 3.90 9.38 2.27
CA ALA A 132 2.99 9.75 1.19
C ALA A 132 3.34 9.04 -0.13
N LEU A 133 4.62 8.96 -0.47
CA LEU A 133 5.10 8.26 -1.67
C LEU A 133 4.83 6.76 -1.59
N ALA A 134 5.12 6.14 -0.44
CA ALA A 134 4.81 4.73 -0.22
C ALA A 134 3.31 4.45 -0.33
N ALA A 135 2.46 5.30 0.26
CA ALA A 135 1.01 5.16 0.17
C ALA A 135 0.46 5.29 -1.27
N ALA A 136 1.19 5.97 -2.17
CA ALA A 136 0.80 6.14 -3.57
C ALA A 136 1.24 4.99 -4.48
N MET A 137 2.26 4.20 -4.09
CA MET A 137 2.82 3.12 -4.93
C MET A 137 1.77 2.10 -5.40
N PRO A 138 0.82 1.65 -4.57
CA PRO A 138 -0.23 0.72 -5.01
C PRO A 138 -1.08 1.25 -6.16
N SER A 139 -1.30 2.57 -6.24
CA SER A 139 -2.11 3.16 -7.30
C SER A 139 -1.46 3.14 -8.69
N CYS A 140 -0.14 2.89 -8.79
CA CYS A 140 0.55 2.76 -10.08
C CYS A 140 0.01 1.61 -10.94
N VAL A 141 -0.65 0.63 -10.33
CA VAL A 141 -1.25 -0.51 -11.05
C VAL A 141 -2.43 -0.10 -11.94
N LEU A 142 -2.96 1.12 -11.75
CA LEU A 142 -4.04 1.71 -12.55
C LEU A 142 -3.52 2.45 -13.80
N GLY A 143 -2.21 2.66 -13.90
CA GLY A 143 -1.55 3.47 -14.93
C GLY A 143 -0.45 2.72 -15.68
N ASP A 144 0.58 3.46 -16.09
CA ASP A 144 1.79 2.88 -16.68
C ASP A 144 2.70 2.37 -15.56
N LEU A 145 2.36 1.19 -15.01
CA LEU A 145 2.97 0.62 -13.81
C LEU A 145 4.51 0.70 -13.82
N PRO A 146 5.25 0.23 -14.85
CA PRO A 146 6.71 0.27 -14.82
C PRO A 146 7.26 1.68 -14.71
N ARG A 147 6.69 2.63 -15.46
CA ARG A 147 7.15 4.03 -15.47
C ARG A 147 6.84 4.73 -14.16
N GLU A 148 5.60 4.63 -13.70
CA GLU A 148 5.13 5.32 -12.51
C GLU A 148 5.80 4.79 -11.25
N LEU A 149 5.93 3.47 -11.12
CA LEU A 149 6.59 2.85 -9.98
C LEU A 149 8.08 3.20 -9.92
N THR A 150 8.77 3.26 -11.06
CA THR A 150 10.17 3.70 -11.11
C THR A 150 10.29 5.16 -10.65
N LEU A 151 9.43 6.05 -11.14
CA LEU A 151 9.42 7.46 -10.73
C LEU A 151 9.18 7.62 -9.23
N LEU A 152 8.20 6.91 -8.67
CA LEU A 152 7.92 6.96 -7.23
C LEU A 152 9.08 6.39 -6.40
N SER A 153 9.72 5.32 -6.88
CA SER A 153 10.89 4.72 -6.23
C SER A 153 12.07 5.70 -6.18
N ASP A 154 12.32 6.45 -7.26
CA ASP A 154 13.38 7.45 -7.29
C ASP A 154 13.08 8.64 -6.36
N GLN A 155 11.81 9.06 -6.26
CA GLN A 155 11.40 10.07 -5.28
C GLN A 155 11.50 9.56 -3.84
N LEU A 156 11.17 8.29 -3.61
CA LEU A 156 11.25 7.66 -2.29
C LEU A 156 12.72 7.61 -1.80
N ASP A 157 13.64 7.26 -2.68
CA ASP A 157 15.08 7.28 -2.40
C ASP A 157 15.58 8.70 -2.13
N ALA A 158 15.17 9.68 -2.94
CA ALA A 158 15.57 11.06 -2.76
C ALA A 158 15.10 11.63 -1.41
N ALA A 159 13.85 11.35 -1.03
CA ALA A 159 13.31 11.74 0.27
C ALA A 159 14.07 11.05 1.41
N THR A 160 14.30 9.74 1.30
CA THR A 160 15.07 8.96 2.29
C THR A 160 16.49 9.50 2.44
N ALA A 161 17.18 9.80 1.34
CA ALA A 161 18.53 10.37 1.35
C ALA A 161 18.58 11.76 2.02
N ALA A 162 17.59 12.62 1.75
CA ALA A 162 17.49 13.93 2.38
C ALA A 162 17.29 13.82 3.91
N GLY A 163 16.45 12.87 4.34
CA GLY A 163 16.26 12.56 5.76
C GLY A 163 17.55 12.08 6.41
N ARG A 164 18.22 11.08 5.81
CA ARG A 164 19.48 10.50 6.30
C ARG A 164 20.61 11.54 6.41
N ALA A 165 20.72 12.44 5.44
CA ALA A 165 21.74 13.51 5.46
C ALA A 165 21.58 14.43 6.68
N THR A 166 20.35 14.66 7.14
CA THR A 166 20.07 15.44 8.35
C THR A 166 20.41 14.62 9.61
N THR A 167 20.08 13.34 9.62
CA THR A 167 20.39 12.42 10.73
C THR A 167 21.89 12.34 11.00
N THR A 168 22.71 12.21 9.95
CA THR A 168 24.18 12.15 10.08
C THR A 168 24.79 13.47 10.52
N ALA A 169 24.31 14.60 10.00
CA ALA A 169 24.76 15.92 10.41
C ALA A 169 24.51 16.20 11.90
N THR A 170 23.40 15.71 12.44
CA THR A 170 23.05 15.85 13.87
C THR A 170 23.94 14.97 14.75
N GLY A 171 24.31 13.77 14.30
CA GLY A 171 25.20 12.85 15.02
C GLY A 171 26.67 13.28 15.10
N CYS A 172 27.16 14.07 14.14
CA CYS A 172 28.53 14.62 14.17
C CYS A 172 28.69 15.88 15.04
N ALA A 173 27.59 16.46 15.54
CA ALA A 173 27.60 17.68 16.35
C ALA A 173 27.50 17.43 17.87
N GLY A 174 27.48 16.17 18.30
CA GLY A 174 27.37 15.74 19.70
C GLY A 174 28.71 15.42 20.37
#